data_AF-A0A8U0IEG4-F1
#
_entry.id   AF-A0A8U0IEG4-F1
#
_cell.length_a   1.000
_cell.length_b   1.000
_cell.length_c   1.000
_cell.angle_alpha   90.00
_cell.angle_beta   90.00
_cell.angle_gamma   90.00
#
_symmetry.space_group_name_H-M   'P 1'
#
loop_
_entity.id
_entity.type
_entity.pdbx_description
1 polymer ?
#
loop_
_entity_poly.entity_id
_entity_poly.type
_entity_poly.pdbx_seq_one_letter_code
_entity_poly.pdbx_strand_id
1 'polypeptide(L)' 'MAGPAYVMLEDLRCVCDGRNCERALGENDLMLRMTTDAGERRAYECACGAVTVTVVR' A
#
# COMPACT_ATOMS: atom_id res chain seq x y z
N MET A 1 -13.35 -24.68 12.76
CA MET A 1 -11.94 -24.89 13.17
C MET A 1 -11.07 -24.45 11.99
N ALA A 2 -10.57 -23.21 12.03
CA ALA A 2 -9.77 -22.63 10.94
C ALA A 2 -8.30 -23.04 11.08
N GLY A 3 -7.71 -23.54 10.00
CA GLY A 3 -6.32 -24.02 9.91
C GLY A 3 -5.26 -22.90 10.02
N PRO A 4 -3.98 -23.27 10.02
CA PRO A 4 -2.91 -22.43 10.54
C PRO A 4 -2.55 -21.30 9.59
N ALA A 5 -2.65 -20.06 10.08
CA ALA A 5 -1.73 -18.94 9.86
C ALA A 5 -1.04 -18.81 8.48
N TYR A 6 -1.77 -18.97 7.38
CA TYR A 6 -1.39 -18.35 6.11
C TYR A 6 -2.08 -17.00 6.00
N VAL A 7 -1.78 -16.11 6.94
CA VAL A 7 -1.99 -14.68 6.78
C VAL A 7 -1.05 -14.27 5.66
N MET A 8 -1.55 -14.33 4.43
CA MET A 8 -0.85 -13.78 3.29
C MET A 8 -0.55 -12.31 3.61
N LEU A 9 0.71 -11.89 3.50
CA LEU A 9 1.19 -10.51 3.70
C LEU A 9 0.60 -9.48 2.70
N GLU A 10 -0.51 -9.80 2.04
CA GLU A 10 -1.17 -8.99 1.02
C GLU A 10 -1.94 -7.83 1.65
N ASP A 11 -2.29 -7.93 2.93
CA ASP A 11 -2.99 -6.88 3.70
C ASP A 11 -2.05 -6.08 4.61
N LEU A 12 -0.81 -5.82 4.17
CA LEU A 12 -0.05 -4.73 4.80
C LEU A 12 -0.72 -3.42 4.37
N ARG A 13 -1.74 -3.00 5.12
CA ARG A 13 -2.45 -1.73 4.91
C ARG A 13 -1.42 -0.60 4.91
N CYS A 14 -1.21 -0.02 3.74
CA CYS A 14 -0.36 1.14 3.55
C CYS A 14 -0.98 2.31 4.32
N VAL A 15 -0.18 3.11 5.01
CA VAL A 15 -0.67 4.31 5.71
C VAL A 15 -0.10 5.53 5.02
N CYS A 16 -0.92 6.57 4.90
CA CYS A 16 -0.49 7.83 4.32
C CYS A 16 0.69 8.45 5.08
N ASP A 17 1.73 8.90 4.36
CA ASP A 17 2.89 9.62 4.93
C ASP A 17 2.67 11.15 4.98
N GLY A 18 1.45 11.61 4.71
CA GLY A 18 1.09 13.02 4.75
C GLY A 18 1.22 13.62 6.15
N ARG A 19 1.62 14.88 6.25
CA ARG A 19 1.77 15.55 7.55
C ARG A 19 0.44 15.54 8.31
N ASN A 20 0.45 14.93 9.50
CA ASN A 20 -0.73 14.81 10.36
C ASN A 20 -1.90 14.03 9.71
N CYS A 21 -1.58 13.08 8.83
CA CYS A 21 -2.52 12.17 8.20
C CYS A 21 -2.09 10.72 8.45
N GLU A 22 -2.99 9.90 8.99
CA GLU A 22 -2.71 8.49 9.29
C GLU A 22 -3.76 7.57 8.65
N ARG A 23 -4.36 8.03 7.54
CA ARG A 23 -5.41 7.28 6.84
C ARG A 23 -4.80 6.02 6.22
N ALA A 24 -5.49 4.89 6.38
CA ALA A 24 -5.18 3.68 5.63
C ALA A 24 -5.47 3.89 4.13
N LEU A 25 -4.54 3.48 3.29
CA LEU A 25 -4.59 3.53 1.84
C LEU A 25 -4.81 2.11 1.30
N GLY A 26 -5.79 2.00 0.41
CA GLY A 26 -6.17 0.74 -0.21
C GLY A 26 -6.13 0.79 -1.73
N GLU A 27 -6.83 -0.16 -2.34
CA GLU A 27 -6.96 -0.29 -3.79
C GLU A 27 -7.60 0.93 -4.47
N ASN A 28 -8.57 1.59 -3.83
CA ASN A 28 -9.21 2.79 -4.37
C ASN A 28 -8.27 4.00 -4.40
N ASP A 29 -7.25 4.01 -3.54
CA ASP A 29 -6.23 5.05 -3.49
C ASP A 29 -5.04 4.72 -4.40
N LEU A 30 -4.95 3.51 -4.98
CA LEU A 30 -3.83 3.05 -5.79
C LEU A 30 -3.91 3.60 -7.22
N MET A 31 -3.04 4.55 -7.55
CA MET A 31 -3.05 5.22 -8.86
C MET A 31 -2.07 4.60 -9.86
N LEU A 32 -0.98 4.00 -9.37
CA LEU A 32 0.05 3.41 -10.23
C LEU A 32 0.59 2.11 -9.65
N ARG A 33 0.77 1.12 -10.52
CA ARG A 33 1.55 -0.10 -10.26
C ARG A 33 2.58 -0.25 -11.38
N MET A 34 3.86 -0.29 -11.01
CA MET A 34 4.95 -0.46 -11.95
C MET A 34 5.87 -1.59 -11.49
N THR A 35 5.98 -2.63 -12.32
CA THR A 35 6.86 -3.76 -12.09
C THR A 35 8.22 -3.53 -12.76
N THR A 36 9.30 -3.81 -12.02
CA THR A 36 10.68 -3.78 -12.50
C THR A 36 11.41 -5.03 -12.03
N ASP A 37 12.59 -5.32 -12.55
CA ASP A 37 13.44 -6.40 -12.03
C ASP A 37 13.79 -6.26 -10.54
N ALA A 38 13.71 -5.04 -9.99
CA ALA A 38 13.99 -4.74 -8.58
C ALA A 38 12.76 -4.87 -7.65
N GLY A 39 11.61 -5.28 -8.17
CA GLY A 39 10.33 -5.36 -7.45
C GLY A 39 9.26 -4.44 -8.01
N GLU A 40 8.13 -4.39 -7.30
CA GLU A 40 6.93 -3.64 -7.68
C GLU A 40 6.85 -2.32 -6.90
N ARG A 41 6.67 -1.21 -7.63
CA ARG A 41 6.41 0.11 -7.06
C ARG A 41 4.91 0.41 -7.15
N ARG A 42 4.33 0.80 -6.02
CA ARG A 42 2.94 1.22 -5.92
C ARG A 42 2.88 2.68 -5.49
N ALA A 43 2.12 3.51 -6.19
CA ALA A 43 1.89 4.89 -5.79
C ALA A 43 0.40 5.07 -5.44
N TYR A 44 0.16 5.58 -4.24
CA TYR A 44 -1.16 5.82 -3.68
C TYR A 44 -1.40 7.32 -3.52
N GLU A 45 -2.57 7.81 -3.93
CA GLU A 45 -3.00 9.19 -3.73
C GLU A 45 -4.06 9.24 -2.62
N CYS A 46 -3.72 9.93 -1.53
CA CYS A 46 -4.67 10.13 -0.44
C CYS A 46 -5.54 11.37 -0.70
N ALA A 47 -6.78 11.37 -0.21
CA ALA A 47 -7.64 12.55 -0.23
C ALA A 47 -7.08 13.77 0.54
N CYS A 48 -6.02 13.61 1.35
CA CYS A 48 -5.32 14.74 1.97
C CYS A 48 -4.37 15.46 0.97
N GLY A 49 -4.19 14.92 -0.23
CA GLY A 49 -3.32 15.44 -1.28
C GLY A 49 -1.90 14.87 -1.27
N ALA A 50 -1.54 14.02 -0.30
CA ALA A 50 -0.23 13.37 -0.25
C ALA A 50 -0.17 12.12 -1.14
N VAL A 51 1.00 11.88 -1.72
CA VAL A 51 1.31 10.65 -2.46
C VAL A 51 2.25 9.78 -1.65
N THR A 52 1.86 8.54 -1.39
CA THR A 52 2.68 7.54 -0.70
C THR A 52 3.17 6.51 -1.70
N VAL A 53 4.47 6.22 -1.72
CA VAL A 53 5.06 5.22 -2.62
C VAL A 53 5.64 4.08 -1.80
N THR A 54 5.21 2.85 -2.10
CA THR A 54 5.76 1.65 -1.48
C THR A 54 6.50 0.79 -2.51
N VAL A 55 7.45 -0.01 -2.03
CA VAL A 55 8.17 -1.01 -2.81
C VAL A 55 7.90 -2.38 -2.20
N VAL A 56 7.38 -3.29 -3.02
CA VAL A 56 7.19 -4.70 -2.67
C VAL A 56 8.24 -5.52 -3.41
N ARG A 57 8.88 -6.47 -2.70
CA ARG A 57 9.87 -7.40 -3.24
C ARG A 57 9.38 -8.83 -3.13
#